data_AF-M3VB34-F1
#
_entry.id   AF-M3VB34-F1
#
_cell.length_a   1.000
_cell.length_b   1.000
_cell.length_c   1.000
_cell.angle_alpha   90.00
_cell.angle_beta   90.00
_cell.angle_gamma   90.00
#
_symmetry.space_group_name_H-M   'P 1'
#
loop_
_entity.id
_entity.type
_entity.pdbx_description
1 polymer ?
#
loop_
_entity_poly.entity_id
_entity_poly.type
_entity_poly.pdbx_seq_one_letter_code
_entity_poly.pdbx_strand_id
1 'polypeptide(L)' 'MSTPIPTITVDDDLRAYSKREIQERLGISERSVDRLIDRGELKTVFPRRSGVPTRITARSLRALMYGGAQG' A
#
# COMPACT_ATOMS: atom_id res chain seq x y z
N MET A 1 18.85 26.52 -0.47
CA MET A 1 18.26 25.39 -1.21
C MET A 1 17.73 24.40 -0.19
N SER A 2 16.46 24.53 0.20
CA SER A 2 15.83 23.62 1.18
C SER A 2 15.03 22.58 0.41
N THR A 3 15.50 21.34 0.41
CA THR A 3 14.69 20.20 -0.05
C THR A 3 13.52 20.00 0.93
N PRO A 4 12.25 20.05 0.48
CA PRO A 4 11.14 19.76 1.37
C PRO A 4 11.20 18.28 1.76
N ILE A 5 11.34 18.02 3.06
CA ILE A 5 11.02 16.72 3.63
C ILE A 5 9.56 16.42 3.29
N PRO A 6 9.21 15.25 2.73
CA PRO A 6 7.81 14.92 2.49
C PRO A 6 7.13 14.79 3.85
N THR A 7 6.33 15.80 4.20
CA THR A 7 5.44 15.75 5.35
C THR A 7 4.40 14.68 5.08
N ILE A 8 4.66 13.45 5.51
CA ILE A 8 3.70 12.36 5.45
C ILE A 8 2.60 12.71 6.45
N THR A 9 1.54 13.35 5.94
CA THR A 9 0.34 13.71 6.70
C THR A 9 -0.40 12.45 7.11
N VAL A 10 -0.94 12.45 8.34
CA VAL A 10 -1.72 11.36 8.94
C VAL A 10 -2.91 10.92 8.06
N ASP A 11 -3.38 11.82 7.19
CA ASP A 11 -4.40 11.58 6.16
C ASP A 11 -4.01 10.49 5.15
N ASP A 12 -2.72 10.32 4.84
CA ASP A 12 -2.25 9.28 3.93
C ASP A 12 -2.48 7.88 4.52
N ASP A 13 -2.53 7.71 5.85
CA ASP A 13 -2.76 6.41 6.51
C ASP A 13 -4.19 5.88 6.29
N LEU A 14 -5.17 6.78 6.16
CA LEU A 14 -6.57 6.44 5.87
C LEU A 14 -6.83 6.16 4.38
N ARG A 15 -5.84 6.41 3.51
CA ARG A 15 -6.00 6.25 2.08
C ARG A 15 -5.96 4.78 1.69
N ALA A 16 -6.77 4.41 0.70
CA ALA A 16 -6.79 3.07 0.15
C ALA A 16 -6.52 3.08 -1.34
N TYR A 17 -5.47 2.39 -1.75
CA TYR A 17 -5.00 2.32 -3.12
C TYR A 17 -5.56 1.11 -3.85
N SER A 18 -5.76 1.24 -5.14
CA SER A 18 -6.13 0.11 -5.98
C SER A 18 -4.91 -0.74 -6.34
N LYS A 19 -5.10 -1.99 -6.78
CA LYS A 19 -3.98 -2.83 -7.27
C LYS A 19 -3.13 -2.11 -8.32
N ARG A 20 -3.74 -1.36 -9.23
CA ARG A 20 -3.03 -0.60 -10.28
C ARG A 20 -2.12 0.48 -9.69
N GLU A 21 -2.62 1.27 -8.75
CA GLU A 21 -1.80 2.30 -8.08
C GLU A 21 -0.64 1.68 -7.29
N ILE A 22 -0.86 0.51 -6.67
CA ILE A 22 0.21 -0.22 -5.99
C ILE A 22 1.27 -0.70 -6.98
N GLN A 23 0.87 -1.18 -8.15
CA GLN A 23 1.80 -1.54 -9.22
C GLN A 23 2.62 -0.33 -9.67
N GLU A 24 1.98 0.82 -9.87
CA GLU A 24 2.64 2.06 -10.28
C GLU A 24 3.58 2.60 -9.21
N ARG A 25 3.20 2.53 -7.92
CA ARG A 25 4.04 2.99 -6.80
C ARG A 25 5.23 2.09 -6.50
N LEU A 26 5.03 0.77 -6.53
CA LEU A 26 6.10 -0.20 -6.22
C LEU A 26 6.89 -0.61 -7.47
N GLY A 27 6.40 -0.30 -8.67
CA GLY A 27 7.00 -0.77 -9.92
C GLY A 27 6.94 -2.29 -10.10
N ILE A 28 5.98 -2.97 -9.48
CA ILE A 28 5.85 -4.43 -9.50
C ILE A 28 4.64 -4.88 -10.31
N SER A 29 4.70 -6.11 -10.83
CA SER A 29 3.56 -6.72 -11.54
C SER A 29 2.40 -7.04 -10.60
N GLU A 30 1.18 -7.11 -11.16
CA GLU A 30 -0.03 -7.51 -10.41
C GLU A 30 0.15 -8.84 -9.66
N ARG A 31 0.83 -9.82 -10.25
CA ARG A 31 1.12 -11.11 -9.61
C ARG A 31 1.96 -10.96 -8.33
N SER A 32 2.88 -9.99 -8.30
CA SER A 32 3.67 -9.67 -7.12
C SER A 32 2.82 -8.97 -6.07
N VAL A 33 1.92 -8.07 -6.47
CA VAL A 33 0.92 -7.48 -5.55
C VAL A 33 0.04 -8.57 -4.94
N ASP A 34 -0.39 -9.53 -5.75
CA ASP A 34 -1.20 -10.67 -5.30
C ASP A 34 -0.46 -11.50 -4.25
N ARG A 35 0.81 -11.84 -4.52
CA ARG A 35 1.69 -12.52 -3.54
C ARG A 35 1.87 -11.72 -2.26
N LEU A 36 2.01 -10.40 -2.31
CA LEU A 36 2.18 -9.58 -1.11
C LEU A 36 0.90 -9.55 -0.26
N ILE A 37 -0.27 -9.59 -0.91
CA ILE A 37 -1.56 -9.73 -0.21
C ILE A 37 -1.67 -11.13 0.41
N ASP A 38 -1.33 -12.17 -0.35
CA ASP A 38 -1.36 -13.58 0.10
C ASP A 38 -0.43 -13.81 1.30
N ARG A 39 0.78 -13.22 1.26
CA ARG A 39 1.74 -13.24 2.39
C ARG A 39 1.31 -12.39 3.58
N GLY A 40 0.24 -11.60 3.47
CA GLY A 40 -0.25 -10.71 4.51
C GLY A 40 0.56 -9.42 4.70
N GLU A 41 1.51 -9.13 3.80
CA GLU A 41 2.29 -7.88 3.84
C GLU A 41 1.46 -6.68 3.37
N LEU A 42 0.48 -6.90 2.48
CA LEU A 42 -0.49 -5.90 2.07
C LEU A 42 -1.89 -6.24 2.59
N LYS A 43 -2.41 -5.44 3.52
CA LYS A 43 -3.79 -5.60 4.01
C LYS A 43 -4.78 -4.86 3.13
N THR A 44 -5.85 -5.56 2.78
CA THR A 44 -6.99 -4.97 2.07
C THR A 44 -8.00 -4.38 3.05
N VAL A 45 -8.67 -3.29 2.64
CA VAL A 45 -9.70 -2.62 3.46
C VAL A 45 -10.91 -3.51 3.67
N PHE A 46 -11.27 -4.27 2.63
CA PHE A 46 -12.37 -5.21 2.64
C PHE A 46 -11.88 -6.59 2.20
N PRO A 47 -12.56 -7.68 2.63
CA PRO A 47 -12.31 -9.00 2.07
C PRO A 47 -12.51 -8.99 0.56
N ARG A 48 -11.67 -9.73 -0.17
CA ARG A 48 -11.78 -9.85 -1.63
C ARG A 48 -13.17 -10.38 -1.98
N ARG A 49 -13.92 -9.60 -2.76
CA ARG A 49 -15.23 -9.98 -3.29
C ARG A 49 -15.20 -9.88 -4.81
N SER A 50 -15.77 -10.87 -5.48
CA SER A 50 -15.88 -10.87 -6.94
C SER A 50 -16.68 -9.64 -7.39
N GLY A 51 -16.15 -8.89 -8.37
CA GLY A 51 -16.74 -7.64 -8.85
C GLY A 51 -16.44 -6.38 -8.01
N VAL A 52 -15.76 -6.49 -6.87
CA VAL A 52 -15.37 -5.33 -6.04
C VAL A 52 -13.88 -5.01 -6.24
N PRO A 53 -13.52 -3.76 -6.56
CA PRO A 53 -12.12 -3.38 -6.70
C PRO A 53 -11.38 -3.59 -5.37
N THR A 54 -10.27 -4.34 -5.43
CA THR A 54 -9.43 -4.59 -4.25
C THR A 54 -8.77 -3.28 -3.82
N ARG A 55 -9.12 -2.82 -2.62
CA ARG A 55 -8.56 -1.63 -1.98
C ARG A 55 -7.54 -2.06 -0.93
N ILE A 56 -6.31 -1.57 -1.05
CA ILE A 56 -5.15 -1.89 -0.21
C ILE A 56 -4.85 -0.68 0.66
N THR A 57 -4.74 -0.91 1.96
CA THR A 57 -4.49 0.17 2.94
C THR A 57 -3.11 0.78 2.72
N ALA A 58 -3.05 2.11 2.66
CA ALA A 58 -1.81 2.86 2.59
C ALA A 58 -0.89 2.54 3.77
N ARG A 59 -1.46 2.33 4.96
CA ARG A 59 -0.73 1.89 6.15
C ARG A 59 0.11 0.63 5.93
N SER A 60 -0.47 -0.40 5.30
CA SER A 60 0.26 -1.66 5.04
C SER A 60 1.30 -1.49 3.93
N LEU A 61 0.98 -0.68 2.92
CA LEU A 61 1.96 -0.30 1.90
C LEU A 61 3.15 0.44 2.50
N ARG A 62 2.91 1.40 3.40
CA ARG A 62 3.95 2.13 4.14
C ARG A 62 4.76 1.16 4.99
N ALA A 63 4.11 0.27 5.72
CA ALA A 63 4.80 -0.74 6.51
C ALA A 63 5.71 -1.62 5.64
N LEU A 64 5.31 -1.92 4.40
CA LEU A 64 6.16 -2.63 3.44
C LEU A 64 7.31 -1.76 2.90
N MET A 65 7.03 -0.51 2.53
CA MET A 65 8.03 0.42 1.97
C MET A 65 9.10 0.86 2.98
N TYR A 66 8.71 1.01 4.25
CA TYR A 66 9.56 1.52 5.33
C TYR A 66 9.87 0.46 6.41
N GLY A 67 9.66 -0.83 6.09
CA GLY A 67 9.54 -1.96 7.02
C GLY A 67 10.69 -2.22 7.99
N GLY A 68 10.84 -1.35 9.00
CA GLY A 68 11.82 -1.51 10.07
C GLY A 68 11.89 -0.38 11.10
N ALA A 69 11.10 0.68 11.01
CA ALA A 69 11.09 1.73 12.03
C ALA A 69 9.67 2.00 12.47
N GLN A 70 9.17 1.20 13.43
CA GLN A 70 8.33 1.57 14.60
C GLN A 70 8.26 0.31 15.48
N GLY A 71 9.31 0.11 16.29
CA GLY A 71 9.20 -0.64 17.54
C GLY A 71 8.53 0.23 18.61
#